data_AF-A0A7L3HS01-F1
#
_entry.id   AF-A0A7L3HS01-F1
#
_cell.length_a   1.000
_cell.length_b   1.000
_cell.length_c   1.000
_cell.angle_alpha   90.00
_cell.angle_beta   90.00
_cell.angle_gamma   90.00
#
_symmetry.space_group_name_H-M   'P 1'
#
loop_
_entity.id
_entity.type
_entity.pdbx_description
1 polymer ?
#
loop_
_entity_poly.entity_id
_entity_poly.type
_entity_poly.pdbx_seq_one_letter_code
_entity_poly.pdbx_strand_id
1 'polypeptide(L)'
;GCSFLSKTRVIQEHGGRAVIIADNAYDNDSFYIEMIQDSSRRTADIPALFLLGRDGYMIRRSLEQHGLPWAVISIPVNVTSIPTYEMMQPPWTFW
;
A
#
# COMPACT_ATOMS: atom_id res chain seq x y z
N GLY A 1 9.35 8.09 16.34
CA GLY A 1 9.20 7.39 15.05
C GLY A 1 9.47 5.91 15.24
N CYS A 2 8.96 5.05 14.36
CA CYS A 2 9.23 3.60 14.34
C CYS A 2 9.50 3.13 12.89
N SER A 3 10.21 2.01 12.72
CA SER A 3 10.57 1.47 11.41
C SER A 3 9.38 0.86 10.67
N PHE A 4 9.48 0.76 9.33
CA PHE A 4 8.50 0.03 8.51
C PHE A 4 8.31 -1.41 9.00
N LEU A 5 9.42 -2.11 9.29
CA LEU A 5 9.39 -3.47 9.84
C LEU A 5 8.60 -3.55 11.15
N SER A 6 8.80 -2.60 12.07
CA SER A 6 8.07 -2.58 13.34
C SER A 6 6.56 -2.41 13.13
N LYS A 7 6.15 -1.54 12.20
CA LYS A 7 4.73 -1.36 11.82
C LYS A 7 4.15 -2.66 11.25
N THR A 8 4.86 -3.29 10.31
CA THR A 8 4.41 -4.53 9.68
C THR A 8 4.24 -5.67 10.68
N ARG A 9 5.19 -5.83 11.60
CA ARG A 9 5.11 -6.86 12.65
C ARG A 9 3.92 -6.67 13.58
N VAL A 10 3.66 -5.43 14.01
CA VAL A 10 2.50 -5.14 14.87
C VAL A 10 1.21 -5.56 14.18
N ILE A 11 1.04 -5.24 12.89
CA ILE A 11 -0.15 -5.64 12.15
C ILE A 11 -0.23 -7.17 11.97
N GLN A 12 0.90 -7.83 11.70
CA GLN A 12 0.97 -9.29 11.64
C GLN A 12 0.54 -9.94 12.96
N GLU A 13 1.03 -9.45 14.09
CA GLU A 13 0.71 -9.97 15.43
C GLU A 13 -0.78 -9.80 15.78
N HIS A 14 -1.48 -8.84 15.15
CA HIS A 14 -2.91 -8.61 15.29
C HIS A 14 -3.75 -9.31 14.19
N GLY A 15 -3.16 -10.24 13.44
CA GLY A 15 -3.87 -11.07 12.45
C GLY A 15 -4.05 -10.42 11.07
N GLY A 16 -3.40 -9.28 10.81
CA GLY A 16 -3.36 -8.69 9.48
C GLY A 16 -2.67 -9.60 8.46
N ARG A 17 -3.08 -9.49 7.19
CA ARG A 17 -2.57 -10.32 6.09
C ARG A 17 -1.64 -9.59 5.13
N ALA A 18 -1.68 -8.26 5.15
CA ALA A 18 -0.85 -7.36 4.38
C ALA A 18 -0.86 -5.99 5.05
N VAL A 19 0.11 -5.13 4.75
CA VAL A 19 0.16 -3.76 5.23
C VAL A 19 0.42 -2.79 4.08
N ILE A 20 -0.35 -1.72 4.03
CA ILE A 20 -0.11 -0.57 3.16
C ILE A 20 0.28 0.60 4.06
N ILE A 21 1.47 1.17 3.84
CA ILE A 21 2.02 2.28 4.63
C ILE A 21 2.15 3.48 3.70
N ALA A 22 1.46 4.57 4.00
CA ALA A 22 1.57 5.80 3.23
C ALA A 22 2.54 6.80 3.90
N ASP A 23 3.13 7.67 3.09
CA ASP A 23 3.79 8.88 3.60
C ASP A 23 2.78 9.75 4.38
N ASN A 24 3.27 10.42 5.41
CA ASN A 24 2.51 11.37 6.19
C ASN A 24 2.41 12.76 5.52
N ALA A 25 3.29 13.07 4.56
CA ALA A 25 3.20 14.29 3.76
C ALA A 25 2.12 14.14 2.66
N TYR A 26 0.90 14.62 2.93
CA TYR A 26 -0.26 14.42 2.04
C TYR A 26 -0.12 15.00 0.62
N ASP A 27 0.77 15.96 0.45
CA ASP A 27 1.10 16.60 -0.82
C ASP A 27 2.27 15.91 -1.55
N ASN A 28 2.97 14.98 -0.91
CA ASN A 28 4.04 14.21 -1.56
C ASN A 28 3.43 13.25 -2.60
N ASP A 29 3.75 13.53 -3.86
CA ASP A 29 3.36 12.75 -5.04
C ASP A 29 4.57 12.31 -5.90
N SER A 30 5.78 12.49 -5.39
CA SER A 30 7.00 12.32 -6.20
C SER A 30 8.14 11.61 -5.48
N PHE A 31 8.26 11.73 -4.15
CA PHE A 31 9.35 11.12 -3.40
C PHE A 31 8.96 9.75 -2.87
N TYR A 32 9.38 8.72 -3.59
CA TYR A 32 9.27 7.35 -3.14
C TYR A 32 10.41 7.00 -2.18
N ILE A 33 10.10 6.27 -1.11
CA ILE A 33 11.09 5.78 -0.14
C ILE A 33 11.20 4.26 -0.28
N GLU A 34 12.43 3.76 -0.40
CA GLU A 34 12.67 2.32 -0.30
C GLU A 34 12.49 1.87 1.15
N MET A 35 11.68 0.82 1.35
CA MET A 35 11.50 0.21 2.67
C MET A 35 12.73 -0.61 3.05
N ILE A 36 13.73 0.07 3.62
CA ILE A 36 14.96 -0.57 4.07
C ILE A 36 14.74 -1.28 5.42
N GLN A 37 15.27 -2.49 5.56
CA GLN A 37 15.28 -3.25 6.81
C GLN A 37 16.02 -2.45 7.90
N ASP A 38 15.47 -2.44 9.12
CA ASP A 38 15.95 -1.61 10.23
C ASP A 38 17.19 -2.18 10.96
N SER A 39 18.07 -2.88 10.23
CA SER A 39 19.25 -3.62 10.70
C SER A 39 19.03 -4.63 11.83
N SER A 40 17.79 -4.80 12.29
CA SER A 40 17.44 -5.83 13.26
C SER A 40 17.39 -7.22 12.59
N ARG A 41 17.57 -8.27 13.39
CA ARG A 41 17.42 -9.67 12.94
C ARG A 41 15.95 -10.11 12.82
N ARG A 42 15.01 -9.19 13.01
CA ARG A 42 13.59 -9.49 12.96
C ARG A 42 13.11 -9.52 11.52
N THR A 43 12.09 -10.31 11.26
CA THR A 43 11.40 -10.38 9.98
C THR A 43 9.90 -10.15 10.17
N ALA A 44 9.21 -9.88 9.06
CA ALA A 44 7.76 -9.95 8.96
C ALA A 44 7.43 -10.88 7.79
N ASP A 45 6.38 -11.67 7.94
CA ASP A 45 5.97 -12.74 7.03
C ASP A 45 4.77 -12.32 6.17
N ILE A 46 4.20 -11.13 6.42
CA ILE A 46 3.14 -10.54 5.61
C ILE A 46 3.72 -9.49 4.64
N PRO A 47 3.17 -9.38 3.42
CA PRO A 47 3.59 -8.36 2.46
C PRO A 47 3.34 -6.95 3.01
N ALA A 48 4.31 -6.07 2.79
CA ALA A 48 4.20 -4.64 3.07
C ALA A 48 4.40 -3.87 1.76
N LEU A 49 3.60 -2.83 1.56
CA LEU A 49 3.66 -1.91 0.44
C LEU A 49 3.76 -0.47 0.94
N PHE A 50 4.58 0.35 0.30
CA PHE A 50 4.64 1.79 0.53
C PHE A 50 3.82 2.54 -0.52
N LEU A 51 3.08 3.56 -0.10
CA LEU A 51 2.38 4.50 -0.97
C LEU A 51 2.87 5.92 -0.74
N LEU A 52 2.80 6.73 -1.79
CA LEU A 52 2.98 8.17 -1.69
C LEU A 52 1.89 8.79 -0.82
N GLY A 53 2.21 9.93 -0.23
CA GLY A 53 1.31 10.56 0.73
C GLY A 53 0.01 11.04 0.10
N ARG A 54 0.05 11.49 -1.16
CA ARG A 54 -1.14 11.85 -1.92
C ARG A 54 -2.10 10.67 -2.12
N ASP A 55 -1.59 9.50 -2.47
CA ASP A 55 -2.41 8.30 -2.68
C ASP A 55 -3.02 7.80 -1.37
N GLY A 56 -2.21 7.74 -0.31
CA GLY A 56 -2.69 7.39 1.04
C GLY A 56 -3.75 8.36 1.55
N TYR A 57 -3.55 9.67 1.30
CA TYR A 57 -4.53 10.70 1.62
C TYR A 57 -5.85 10.48 0.88
N MET A 58 -5.80 10.20 -0.43
CA MET A 58 -7.00 9.98 -1.23
C MET A 58 -7.79 8.75 -0.77
N ILE A 59 -7.12 7.65 -0.41
CA ILE A 59 -7.78 6.45 0.15
C ILE A 59 -8.50 6.80 1.46
N ARG A 60 -7.79 7.44 2.40
CA ARG A 60 -8.37 7.80 3.70
C ARG A 60 -9.54 8.79 3.53
N ARG A 61 -9.35 9.84 2.74
CA ARG A 61 -10.39 10.84 2.46
C ARG A 61 -11.63 10.19 1.85
N SER A 62 -11.47 9.23 0.94
CA SER A 62 -12.60 8.52 0.34
C SER A 62 -13.39 7.73 1.38
N LEU A 63 -12.71 7.02 2.29
CA LEU A 63 -13.37 6.31 3.39
C LEU A 63 -14.14 7.27 4.31
N GLU A 64 -13.50 8.37 4.71
CA GLU A 64 -14.09 9.40 5.57
C GLU A 64 -15.33 10.05 4.93
N GLN A 65 -15.23 10.43 3.65
CA GLN A 65 -16.33 11.07 2.93
C GLN A 65 -17.55 10.16 2.74
N HIS A 66 -17.34 8.85 2.63
CA HIS A 66 -18.42 7.86 2.50
C HIS A 66 -18.87 7.28 3.84
N GLY A 67 -18.28 7.72 4.96
CA GLY A 67 -18.59 7.19 6.30
C GLY A 67 -18.26 5.70 6.44
N LEU A 68 -17.28 5.20 5.68
CA LEU A 68 -16.91 3.79 5.65
C LEU A 68 -15.74 3.52 6.60
N PRO A 69 -15.89 2.61 7.60
CA PRO A 69 -14.79 2.26 8.49
C PRO A 69 -13.73 1.38 7.82
N TRP A 70 -14.05 0.77 6.67
CA TRP A 70 -13.17 -0.10 5.89
C TRP A 70 -13.65 -0.18 4.44
N ALA A 71 -12.79 -0.68 3.55
CA ALA A 71 -13.14 -0.99 2.17
C ALA A 71 -12.62 -2.38 1.76
N VAL A 72 -13.28 -2.98 0.77
CA VAL A 72 -12.74 -4.17 0.07
C VAL A 72 -11.88 -3.68 -1.08
N ILE A 73 -10.65 -4.17 -1.16
CA ILE A 73 -9.77 -3.93 -2.29
C ILE A 73 -9.51 -5.25 -3.02
N SER A 74 -9.47 -5.19 -4.34
CA SER A 74 -9.03 -6.31 -5.18
C SER A 74 -7.61 -6.01 -5.63
N ILE A 75 -6.64 -6.77 -5.13
CA ILE A 75 -5.26 -6.70 -5.60
C ILE A 75 -5.12 -7.76 -6.69
N PRO A 76 -4.99 -7.37 -7.97
CA PRO A 76 -4.87 -8.34 -9.03
C PRO A 76 -3.48 -8.99 -8.92
N VAL A 77 -3.44 -10.20 -8.39
CA VAL A 77 -2.26 -11.04 -8.38
C VAL A 77 -2.20 -11.78 -9.73
N ASN A 78 -1.01 -11.85 -10.35
CA ASN A 78 -0.74 -12.55 -11.62
C ASN A 78 -1.17 -11.84 -12.92
N VAL A 79 -1.40 -10.53 -12.91
CA VAL A 79 -1.62 -9.75 -14.16
C VAL A 79 -0.36 -9.55 -14.99
N THR A 80 0.83 -9.79 -14.45
CA THR A 80 2.11 -9.62 -15.16
C THR A 80 2.24 -10.47 -16.42
N SER A 81 1.52 -11.60 -16.53
CA SER A 81 1.52 -12.47 -17.71
C SER A 81 0.29 -12.31 -18.61
N ILE A 82 -0.63 -11.39 -18.27
CA ILE A 82 -1.84 -11.16 -19.06
C ILE A 82 -1.52 -10.10 -20.12
N PRO A 83 -1.72 -10.38 -21.42
CA PRO A 83 -1.56 -9.39 -22.46
C PRO A 83 -2.46 -8.17 -22.21
N THR A 84 -1.93 -6.99 -22.48
CA THR A 84 -2.59 -5.70 -22.25
C THR A 84 -3.95 -5.55 -22.93
N TYR A 85 -4.18 -6.23 -24.05
CA TYR A 85 -5.49 -6.23 -24.75
C TYR A 85 -6.56 -7.07 -24.03
N GLU A 86 -6.16 -8.01 -23.17
CA GLU A 86 -7.08 -8.82 -22.36
C GLU A 86 -7.42 -8.13 -21.03
N MET A 87 -6.54 -7.22 -20.59
CA MET A 87 -6.87 -6.31 -19.51
C MET A 87 -7.91 -5.31 -20.02
N MET A 88 -9.16 -5.45 -19.59
CA MET A 88 -10.24 -4.48 -19.84
C MET A 88 -10.00 -3.17 -19.06
N GLN A 89 -8.79 -2.63 -19.13
CA GLN A 89 -8.45 -1.35 -18.56
C GLN A 89 -8.69 -0.24 -19.58
N PRO A 90 -9.15 0.92 -19.12
CA PRO A 90 -9.30 2.05 -20.01
C PRO A 90 -7.94 2.52 -20.54
N PRO A 91 -7.87 3.07 -21.76
CA PRO A 91 -6.60 3.32 -22.47
C PRO A 91 -5.65 4.32 -21.79
N TRP A 92 -6.09 5.03 -20.75
CA TRP A 92 -5.30 6.01 -20.01
C TRP A 92 -4.53 5.42 -18.82
N THR A 93 -4.54 4.11 -18.59
CA THR A 93 -3.75 3.46 -17.52
C THR A 93 -2.31 3.08 -17.94
N PHE A 94 -1.89 3.39 -19.17
CA PHE A 94 -0.54 3.10 -19.69
C PHE A 94 0.53 4.15 -19.38
N TRP A 95 0.22 5.18 -18.58
CA TRP A 95 1.10 6.30 -18.29
C TRP A 95 1.52 6.32 -16.82
#